data_AF-A0A834RTY0-F1
#
_entry.id   AF-A0A834RTY0-F1
#
_cell.length_a   1.000
_cell.length_b   1.000
_cell.length_c   1.000
_cell.angle_alpha   90.00
_cell.angle_beta   90.00
_cell.angle_gamma   90.00
#
_symmetry.space_group_name_H-M   'P 1'
#
loop_
_entity.id
_entity.type
_entity.pdbx_description
1 polymer ?
#
loop_
_entity_poly.entity_id
_entity_poly.type
_entity_poly.pdbx_seq_one_letter_code
_entity_poly.pdbx_strand_id
1 'polypeptide(L)'
;MDPIQAAIEEIESLEEGEHFTYTEVAAKHNVGQTSSANDKKANQQKLNPQQELELVRYIESLSKRGLPPTREMIKNFASEVAHQPLGEAWITRFVHRHDVHLISKWTSGLDRTRVLADSEVKYRLYFELLHGKMEEYNIEPGNTYNMDEKGFLMGLIGRSKRIFSRRQWDKKEVRAPLQDGSRELLTLLACCCADGSFLPPSLIYAAENGALRSSWVDDINVKKHQVFVTSTPTGWSNNDVGLAWLEQVFDRHTKQKARRGRNYRLLILDGHGSHITMAFVDYCDRNRILLMVFPPHLTHTLQPLDVVLFKPLSQAYTQRLTTYLHEAQGLISIAKGDFFGLFWDAWVSVFSRETLISKAFGTTGIWPKDPNVVLKRFTRTPKRSPSSSRLSPSDWLQMERLVRAAVKDTRQDEAKKLSLTLHQVSVQNQLLQHENRGLHKALQHQKKHKKKGKALDLQQRQEYHGGAIFWSPRKVREARAREKVRADDEMEEKLQKARRKESREAAKVQRQIELEDRRAERERLKVVREKEKAEKQAERERQKQQRNAEKAIQLSQRGKRKASQAVSSKEKRQKRSGSDAAAGQAVARSPSPPPK
;
A
#
# COMPACT_ATOMS: atom_id res chain seq x y z
N MET A 1 54.03 -11.33 67.17
CA MET A 1 53.44 -10.70 68.37
C MET A 1 52.18 -9.99 67.93
N ASP A 2 51.07 -10.19 68.64
CA ASP A 2 49.85 -9.38 68.44
C ASP A 2 50.23 -7.90 68.63
N PRO A 3 49.88 -6.98 67.70
CA PRO A 3 50.14 -5.55 67.84
C PRO A 3 49.73 -4.98 69.20
N ILE A 4 48.65 -5.50 69.78
CA ILE A 4 48.16 -5.10 71.11
C ILE A 4 49.12 -5.58 72.20
N GLN A 5 49.61 -6.82 72.11
CA GLN A 5 50.52 -7.39 73.10
C GLN A 5 51.91 -6.72 73.06
N ALA A 6 52.40 -6.39 71.86
CA ALA A 6 53.66 -5.66 71.70
C ALA A 6 53.59 -4.22 72.24
N ALA A 7 52.42 -3.57 72.13
CA ALA A 7 52.19 -2.26 72.71
C ALA A 7 52.11 -2.29 74.25
N ILE A 8 51.52 -3.37 74.82
CA ILE A 8 51.47 -3.58 76.27
C ILE A 8 52.87 -3.85 76.83
N GLU A 9 53.64 -4.72 76.19
CA GLU A 9 55.04 -5.01 76.60
C GLU A 9 55.93 -3.76 76.55
N GLU A 10 55.73 -2.86 75.58
CA GLU A 10 56.47 -1.59 75.53
C GLU A 10 56.08 -0.67 76.70
N ILE A 11 54.80 -0.59 77.07
CA ILE A 11 54.33 0.22 78.21
C ILE A 11 54.85 -0.34 79.53
N GLU A 12 54.88 -1.67 79.69
CA GLU A 12 55.37 -2.34 80.90
C GLU A 12 56.91 -2.30 81.04
N SER A 13 57.63 -1.94 79.98
CA SER A 13 59.10 -1.82 79.97
C SER A 13 59.64 -0.43 80.31
N LEU A 14 58.76 0.57 80.51
CA LEU A 14 59.13 1.95 80.87
C LEU A 14 59.39 2.08 82.37
N GLU A 15 60.38 2.88 82.76
CA GLU A 15 60.72 3.10 84.18
C GLU A 15 59.74 4.07 84.86
N GLU A 16 59.53 3.92 86.18
CA GLU A 16 58.60 4.77 86.94
C GLU A 16 59.01 6.26 86.88
N GLY A 17 58.29 7.03 86.07
CA GLY A 17 58.48 8.48 85.91
C GLY A 17 58.61 8.97 84.47
N GLU A 18 58.72 8.07 83.48
CA GLU A 18 58.71 8.46 82.07
C GLU A 18 57.29 8.84 81.57
N HIS A 19 57.18 10.02 80.98
CA HIS A 19 55.93 10.50 80.38
C HIS A 19 55.76 9.94 78.96
N PHE A 20 54.74 9.10 78.78
CA PHE A 20 54.29 8.64 77.47
C PHE A 20 52.80 8.97 77.26
N THR A 21 52.34 8.96 76.01
CA THR A 21 50.90 8.99 75.69
C THR A 21 50.47 7.70 75.01
N TYR A 22 49.32 7.16 75.42
CA TYR A 22 48.75 5.93 74.85
C TYR A 22 48.54 6.01 73.33
N THR A 23 48.28 7.22 72.81
CA THR A 23 48.15 7.49 71.36
C THR A 23 49.45 7.33 70.59
N GLU A 24 50.59 7.72 71.15
CA GLU A 24 51.90 7.59 70.49
C GLU A 24 52.33 6.13 70.44
N VAL A 25 52.14 5.39 71.53
CA VAL A 25 52.44 3.94 71.58
C VAL A 25 51.51 3.16 70.66
N ALA A 26 50.21 3.49 70.62
CA ALA A 26 49.24 2.86 69.73
C ALA A 26 49.54 3.11 68.24
N ALA A 27 50.01 4.32 67.89
CA ALA A 27 50.43 4.64 66.52
C ALA A 27 51.72 3.90 66.12
N LYS A 28 52.69 3.81 67.03
CA LYS A 28 53.97 3.11 66.81
C LYS A 28 53.76 1.60 66.54
N HIS A 29 52.82 0.99 67.24
CA HIS A 29 52.48 -0.44 67.09
C HIS A 29 51.30 -0.72 66.15
N ASN A 30 50.79 0.28 65.43
CA ASN A 30 49.62 0.15 64.52
C ASN A 30 48.34 -0.42 65.18
N VAL A 31 48.18 -0.22 66.49
CA VAL A 31 46.98 -0.60 67.23
C VAL A 31 45.92 0.47 66.99
N GLY A 32 45.06 0.27 65.98
CA GLY A 32 43.93 1.16 65.70
C GLY A 32 43.76 1.63 64.25
N GLN A 33 44.54 1.10 63.28
CA GLN A 33 44.18 1.29 61.86
C GLN A 33 42.89 0.52 61.55
N THR A 34 41.77 1.20 61.69
CA THR A 34 40.49 0.76 61.15
C THR A 34 40.62 0.65 59.63
N SER A 35 40.44 -0.57 59.13
CA SER A 35 40.23 -0.99 57.73
C SER A 35 39.91 0.17 56.76
N SER A 36 40.70 0.26 55.69
CA SER A 36 40.73 1.36 54.73
C SER A 36 39.34 1.64 54.13
N ALA A 37 39.10 2.88 53.67
CA ALA A 37 37.81 3.27 53.07
C ALA A 37 37.42 2.39 51.86
N ASN A 38 38.39 1.74 51.21
CA ASN A 38 38.15 0.72 50.18
C ASN A 38 37.65 -0.62 50.76
N ASP A 39 38.09 -1.03 51.95
CA ASP A 39 37.63 -2.24 52.64
C ASP A 39 36.19 -2.06 53.14
N LYS A 40 35.85 -0.87 53.63
CA LYS A 40 34.45 -0.52 54.00
C LYS A 40 33.52 -0.50 52.77
N LYS A 41 34.01 -0.16 51.58
CA LYS A 41 33.26 -0.19 50.31
C LYS A 41 33.16 -1.60 49.71
N ALA A 42 34.13 -2.47 49.98
CA ALA A 42 34.07 -3.89 49.64
C ALA A 42 33.08 -4.65 50.52
N ASN A 43 33.00 -4.33 51.82
CA ASN A 43 32.07 -4.94 52.78
C ASN A 43 30.60 -4.49 52.63
N GLN A 44 30.30 -3.47 51.82
CA GLN A 44 28.94 -3.01 51.52
C GLN A 44 28.38 -3.54 50.18
N GLN A 45 29.17 -4.30 49.43
CA GLN A 45 28.72 -4.90 48.17
C GLN A 45 28.01 -6.22 48.45
N LYS A 46 26.85 -6.42 47.80
CA LYS A 46 26.05 -7.64 47.97
C LYS A 46 26.73 -8.90 47.40
N LEU A 47 27.70 -8.73 46.49
CA LEU A 47 28.61 -9.76 46.02
C LEU A 47 30.03 -9.28 46.30
N ASN A 48 30.91 -10.19 46.69
CA ASN A 48 32.32 -9.86 46.84
C ASN A 48 33.02 -9.73 45.47
N PRO A 49 34.20 -9.09 45.39
CA PRO A 49 34.89 -8.87 44.12
C PRO A 49 35.21 -10.15 43.32
N GLN A 50 35.46 -11.26 44.01
CA GLN A 50 35.74 -12.56 43.38
C GLN A 50 34.48 -13.17 42.73
N GLN A 51 33.34 -13.08 43.42
CA GLN A 51 32.03 -13.50 42.91
C GLN A 51 31.60 -12.67 41.70
N GLU A 52 31.86 -11.35 41.73
CA GLU A 52 31.60 -10.49 40.57
C GLU A 52 32.47 -10.88 39.37
N LEU A 53 33.75 -11.22 39.58
CA LEU A 53 34.64 -11.64 38.51
C LEU A 53 34.25 -12.99 37.89
N GLU A 54 33.83 -13.96 38.69
CA GLU A 54 33.31 -15.23 38.18
C GLU A 54 31.99 -15.05 37.41
N LEU A 55 31.14 -14.11 37.86
CA LEU A 55 29.93 -13.74 37.11
C LEU A 55 30.28 -13.09 35.76
N VAL A 56 31.32 -12.24 35.69
CA VAL A 56 31.82 -11.69 34.42
C VAL A 56 32.32 -12.81 33.50
N ARG A 57 33.14 -13.75 34.01
CA ARG A 57 33.63 -14.92 33.23
C ARG A 57 32.48 -15.78 32.71
N TYR A 58 31.43 -15.96 33.53
CA TYR A 58 30.24 -16.70 33.14
C TYR A 58 29.44 -15.97 32.04
N ILE A 59 29.28 -14.65 32.14
CA ILE A 59 28.65 -13.80 31.10
C ILE A 59 29.44 -13.87 29.78
N GLU A 60 30.78 -13.83 29.84
CA GLU A 60 31.64 -13.99 28.66
C GLU A 60 31.48 -15.38 28.03
N SER A 61 31.41 -16.44 28.84
CA SER A 61 31.17 -17.82 28.39
C SER A 61 29.79 -17.99 27.72
N LEU A 62 28.73 -17.38 28.27
CA LEU A 62 27.40 -17.37 27.66
C LEU A 62 27.38 -16.59 26.34
N SER A 63 28.09 -15.46 26.30
CA SER A 63 28.23 -14.65 25.09
C SER A 63 28.99 -15.40 23.98
N LYS A 64 30.07 -16.13 24.33
CA LYS A 64 30.81 -17.02 23.40
C LYS A 64 29.94 -18.16 22.86
N ARG A 65 28.97 -18.64 23.64
CA ARG A 65 27.98 -19.65 23.23
C ARG A 65 26.81 -19.08 22.42
N GLY A 66 26.86 -17.80 22.05
CA GLY A 66 25.83 -17.14 21.23
C GLY A 66 24.56 -16.74 22.00
N LEU A 67 24.60 -16.75 23.33
CA LEU A 67 23.50 -16.37 24.21
C LEU A 67 23.94 -15.22 25.12
N PRO A 68 24.13 -14.00 24.59
CA PRO A 68 24.44 -12.84 25.42
C PRO A 68 23.31 -12.63 26.43
N PRO A 69 23.60 -12.66 27.75
CA PRO A 69 22.54 -12.67 28.77
C PRO A 69 21.83 -11.32 28.85
N THR A 70 20.51 -11.36 29.03
CA THR A 70 19.72 -10.14 29.26
C THR A 70 19.98 -9.58 30.66
N ARG A 71 19.59 -8.32 30.88
CA ARG A 71 19.69 -7.70 32.22
C ARG A 71 18.97 -8.52 33.29
N GLU A 72 17.83 -9.10 32.94
CA GLU A 72 17.05 -9.98 33.81
C GLU A 72 17.77 -11.30 34.11
N MET A 73 18.42 -11.92 33.12
CA MET A 73 19.25 -13.11 33.35
C MET A 73 20.42 -12.81 34.28
N ILE A 74 21.14 -11.69 34.09
CA ILE A 74 22.24 -11.28 34.96
C ILE A 74 21.74 -11.02 36.38
N LYS A 75 20.55 -10.43 36.54
CA LYS A 75 19.92 -10.24 37.85
C LYS A 75 19.64 -11.56 38.55
N ASN A 76 19.14 -12.55 37.81
CA ASN A 76 18.80 -13.87 38.36
C ASN A 76 20.08 -14.59 38.79
N PHE A 77 21.11 -14.64 37.94
CA PHE A 77 22.41 -15.24 38.27
C PHE A 77 23.05 -14.57 39.50
N ALA A 78 23.04 -13.24 39.54
CA ALA A 78 23.60 -12.49 40.66
C ALA A 78 22.78 -12.65 41.95
N SER A 79 21.45 -12.76 41.86
CA SER A 79 20.59 -12.98 43.03
C SER A 79 20.76 -14.39 43.61
N GLU A 80 21.01 -15.38 42.76
CA GLU A 80 21.33 -16.75 43.15
C GLU A 80 22.69 -16.83 43.87
N VAL A 81 23.71 -16.17 43.31
CA VAL A 81 25.05 -16.08 43.94
C VAL A 81 25.03 -15.26 45.24
N ALA A 82 24.15 -14.27 45.36
CA ALA A 82 24.00 -13.44 46.55
C ALA A 82 23.05 -14.03 47.61
N HIS A 83 22.36 -15.13 47.30
CA HIS A 83 21.27 -15.71 48.10
C HIS A 83 20.18 -14.71 48.53
N GLN A 84 19.98 -13.64 47.75
CA GLN A 84 18.98 -12.59 48.02
C GLN A 84 18.57 -11.88 46.72
N PRO A 85 17.33 -11.37 46.63
CA PRO A 85 16.87 -10.65 45.45
C PRO A 85 17.63 -9.32 45.26
N LEU A 86 18.15 -9.11 44.05
CA LEU A 86 18.84 -7.88 43.66
C LEU A 86 17.96 -6.96 42.82
N GLY A 87 18.08 -5.64 43.03
CA GLY A 87 17.30 -4.64 42.29
C GLY A 87 17.95 -4.22 40.97
N GLU A 88 17.18 -3.60 40.07
CA GLU A 88 17.67 -3.10 38.75
C GLU A 88 18.86 -2.14 38.87
N ALA A 89 18.89 -1.34 39.93
CA ALA A 89 19.98 -0.42 40.22
C ALA A 89 21.31 -1.13 40.56
N TRP A 90 21.27 -2.40 40.99
CA TRP A 90 22.49 -3.18 41.21
C TRP A 90 23.13 -3.56 39.88
N ILE A 91 22.35 -4.02 38.90
CA ILE A 91 22.83 -4.41 37.56
C ILE A 91 23.50 -3.22 36.85
N THR A 92 22.87 -2.04 36.93
CA THR A 92 23.46 -0.82 36.34
C THR A 92 24.81 -0.48 36.96
N ARG A 93 24.94 -0.65 38.29
CA ARG A 93 26.21 -0.43 39.00
C ARG A 93 27.24 -1.52 38.71
N PHE A 94 26.83 -2.78 38.60
CA PHE A 94 27.69 -3.91 38.22
C PHE A 94 28.27 -3.72 36.81
N VAL A 95 27.43 -3.40 35.81
CA VAL A 95 27.91 -3.14 34.44
C VAL A 95 28.84 -1.92 34.38
N HIS A 96 28.60 -0.91 35.22
CA HIS A 96 29.50 0.26 35.31
C HIS A 96 30.81 -0.06 36.04
N ARG A 97 30.83 -0.97 37.02
CA ARG A 97 32.07 -1.40 37.70
C ARG A 97 32.97 -2.24 36.78
N HIS A 98 32.36 -2.99 35.87
CA HIS A 98 33.05 -3.89 34.94
C HIS A 98 32.97 -3.38 33.49
N ASP A 99 32.98 -2.07 33.28
CA ASP A 99 32.81 -1.43 31.95
C ASP A 99 33.94 -1.77 30.95
N VAL A 100 35.10 -2.18 31.47
CA VAL A 100 36.23 -2.73 30.70
C VAL A 100 35.87 -4.07 30.05
N HIS A 101 35.02 -4.88 30.71
CA HIS A 101 34.66 -6.24 30.28
C HIS A 101 33.23 -6.32 29.70
N LEU A 102 32.31 -5.51 30.19
CA LEU A 102 30.88 -5.60 29.91
C LEU A 102 30.32 -4.32 29.30
N ILE A 103 29.46 -4.45 28.29
CA ILE A 103 28.78 -3.33 27.65
C ILE A 103 27.30 -3.64 27.43
N SER A 104 26.43 -2.65 27.63
CA SER A 104 25.00 -2.75 27.32
C SER A 104 24.73 -2.14 25.94
N LYS A 105 24.21 -2.95 25.01
CA LYS A 105 23.81 -2.52 23.65
C LYS A 105 22.46 -3.13 23.28
N TRP A 106 21.65 -2.34 22.58
CA TRP A 106 20.43 -2.85 21.94
C TRP A 106 20.83 -3.71 20.73
N THR A 107 20.50 -4.99 20.77
CA THR A 107 20.70 -5.92 19.66
C THR A 107 19.35 -6.51 19.24
N SER A 108 19.22 -6.82 17.95
CA SER A 108 18.12 -7.63 17.44
C SER A 108 18.56 -9.10 17.52
N GLY A 109 17.65 -10.01 17.85
CA GLY A 109 17.97 -11.44 17.90
C GLY A 109 18.54 -11.93 16.55
N LEU A 110 19.74 -12.49 16.57
CA LEU A 110 20.27 -13.27 15.46
C LEU A 110 19.69 -14.68 15.58
N ASP A 111 19.10 -15.18 14.51
CA ASP A 111 18.60 -16.56 14.47
C ASP A 111 19.76 -17.54 14.64
N ARG A 112 19.64 -18.45 15.61
CA ARG A 112 20.68 -19.41 16.02
C ARG A 112 21.10 -20.32 14.85
N THR A 113 20.21 -20.57 13.90
CA THR A 113 20.51 -21.31 12.65
C THR A 113 21.42 -20.53 11.70
N ARG A 114 21.33 -19.19 11.67
CA ARG A 114 22.19 -18.32 10.84
C ARG A 114 23.64 -18.34 11.30
N VAL A 115 23.87 -18.38 12.62
CA VAL A 115 25.22 -18.44 13.21
C VAL A 115 25.90 -19.79 12.94
N LEU A 116 25.14 -20.89 12.94
CA LEU A 116 25.65 -22.23 12.58
C LEU A 116 25.79 -22.45 11.06
N ALA A 117 25.05 -21.69 10.24
CA ALA A 117 25.17 -21.69 8.79
C ALA A 117 26.39 -20.89 8.29
N ASP A 118 26.82 -19.88 9.05
CA ASP A 118 27.91 -18.95 8.70
C ASP A 118 29.30 -19.54 8.97
N SER A 119 29.65 -20.64 8.29
CA SER A 119 30.98 -21.27 8.39
C SER A 119 31.83 -20.98 7.16
N GLU A 120 33.11 -20.65 7.35
CA GLU A 120 34.06 -20.42 6.25
C GLU A 120 34.07 -21.56 5.21
N VAL A 121 34.00 -22.81 5.67
CA VAL A 121 34.01 -24.01 4.82
C VAL A 121 32.85 -24.02 3.81
N LYS A 122 31.63 -23.69 4.25
CA LYS A 122 30.45 -23.61 3.38
C LYS A 122 30.60 -22.55 2.30
N TYR A 123 31.16 -21.39 2.65
CA TYR A 123 31.42 -20.33 1.68
C TYR A 123 32.48 -20.74 0.67
N ARG A 124 33.55 -21.39 1.15
CA ARG A 124 34.62 -21.91 0.29
C ARG A 124 34.09 -22.92 -0.73
N LEU A 125 33.36 -23.94 -0.27
CA LEU A 125 32.74 -24.95 -1.13
C LEU A 125 31.75 -24.34 -2.13
N TYR A 126 30.96 -23.35 -1.71
CA TYR A 126 30.06 -22.62 -2.60
C TYR A 126 30.82 -21.92 -3.73
N PHE A 127 31.89 -21.18 -3.40
CA PHE A 127 32.66 -20.47 -4.41
C PHE A 127 33.45 -21.41 -5.32
N GLU A 128 34.04 -22.48 -4.78
CA GLU A 128 34.70 -23.52 -5.57
C GLU A 128 33.75 -24.13 -6.60
N LEU A 129 32.53 -24.50 -6.18
CA LEU A 129 31.51 -25.02 -7.08
C LEU A 129 31.07 -23.97 -8.12
N LEU A 130 30.75 -22.76 -7.67
CA LEU A 130 30.28 -21.68 -8.53
C LEU A 130 31.33 -21.32 -9.59
N HIS A 131 32.54 -20.99 -9.16
CA HIS A 131 33.60 -20.53 -10.05
C HIS A 131 34.09 -21.65 -10.96
N GLY A 132 34.19 -22.89 -10.44
CA GLY A 132 34.50 -24.07 -11.24
C GLY A 132 33.48 -24.30 -12.37
N LYS A 133 32.17 -24.22 -12.07
CA LYS A 133 31.12 -24.34 -13.10
C LYS A 133 31.10 -23.17 -14.07
N MET A 134 31.38 -21.95 -13.61
CA MET A 134 31.53 -20.80 -14.51
C MET A 134 32.67 -21.01 -15.51
N GLU A 135 33.76 -21.66 -15.11
CA GLU A 135 34.89 -21.97 -16.00
C GLU A 135 34.58 -23.14 -16.94
N GLU A 136 34.03 -24.23 -16.42
CA GLU A 136 33.65 -25.44 -17.20
C GLU A 136 32.72 -25.10 -18.38
N TYR A 137 31.75 -24.21 -18.16
CA TYR A 137 30.77 -23.83 -19.18
C TYR A 137 31.09 -22.49 -19.89
N ASN A 138 32.27 -21.92 -19.65
CA ASN A 138 32.71 -20.63 -20.20
C ASN A 138 31.67 -19.51 -20.03
N ILE A 139 31.18 -19.35 -18.80
CA ILE A 139 30.15 -18.37 -18.46
C ILE A 139 30.77 -16.98 -18.34
N GLU A 140 30.41 -16.10 -19.28
CA GLU A 140 30.79 -14.70 -19.25
C GLU A 140 29.98 -13.89 -18.21
N PRO A 141 30.50 -12.75 -17.71
CA PRO A 141 29.74 -11.87 -16.81
C PRO A 141 28.43 -11.37 -17.45
N GLY A 142 28.43 -11.19 -18.78
CA GLY A 142 27.23 -10.84 -19.53
C GLY A 142 26.14 -11.92 -19.51
N ASN A 143 26.45 -13.15 -19.09
CA ASN A 143 25.55 -14.28 -18.99
C ASN A 143 25.40 -14.79 -17.54
N THR A 144 25.84 -14.03 -16.55
CA THR A 144 25.73 -14.36 -15.11
C THR A 144 24.69 -13.47 -14.45
N TYR A 145 23.62 -14.08 -13.95
CA TYR A 145 22.44 -13.37 -13.45
C TYR A 145 22.13 -13.75 -12.00
N ASN A 146 21.71 -12.76 -11.20
CA ASN A 146 21.08 -12.99 -9.90
C ASN A 146 19.61 -12.55 -9.96
N MET A 147 18.70 -13.40 -9.48
CA MET A 147 17.28 -13.11 -9.32
C MET A 147 16.92 -13.16 -7.83
N ASP A 148 16.02 -12.27 -7.42
CA ASP A 148 15.52 -12.21 -6.06
C ASP A 148 14.15 -11.53 -5.98
N GLU A 149 13.45 -11.78 -4.89
CA GLU A 149 12.12 -11.25 -4.59
C GLU A 149 12.15 -10.20 -3.48
N LYS A 150 11.29 -9.18 -3.61
CA LYS A 150 11.14 -8.16 -2.58
C LYS A 150 9.70 -7.74 -2.38
N GLY A 151 9.22 -7.90 -1.14
CA GLY A 151 7.95 -7.34 -0.70
C GLY A 151 8.04 -5.83 -0.41
N PHE A 152 7.06 -5.07 -0.91
CA PHE A 152 6.80 -3.68 -0.56
C PHE A 152 5.46 -3.55 0.16
N LEU A 153 5.48 -2.97 1.36
CA LEU A 153 4.27 -2.65 2.11
C LEU A 153 3.87 -1.21 1.78
N MET A 154 2.71 -1.03 1.16
CA MET A 154 2.31 0.25 0.58
C MET A 154 1.89 1.31 1.61
N GLY A 155 1.48 0.94 2.83
CA GLY A 155 1.03 1.86 3.88
C GLY A 155 2.01 2.08 5.05
N LEU A 156 3.22 1.51 5.01
CA LEU A 156 4.18 1.60 6.10
C LEU A 156 5.25 2.67 5.86
N ILE A 157 5.06 3.85 6.45
CA ILE A 157 6.12 4.85 6.58
C ILE A 157 7.03 4.40 7.74
N GLY A 158 8.32 4.24 7.47
CA GLY A 158 9.31 3.91 8.49
C GLY A 158 9.39 4.95 9.63
N ARG A 159 10.03 4.59 10.74
CA ARG A 159 10.24 5.51 11.88
C ARG A 159 10.99 6.77 11.42
N SER A 160 10.48 7.92 11.81
CA SER A 160 11.02 9.23 11.44
C SER A 160 10.91 10.21 12.59
N LYS A 161 11.86 11.14 12.73
CA LYS A 161 11.74 12.25 13.69
C LYS A 161 10.62 13.19 13.25
N ARG A 162 9.78 13.60 14.21
CA ARG A 162 8.61 14.45 14.01
C ARG A 162 8.58 15.54 15.07
N ILE A 163 7.96 16.67 14.72
CA ILE A 163 7.79 17.81 15.61
C ILE A 163 6.32 17.80 16.06
N PHE A 164 6.10 17.80 17.37
CA PHE A 164 4.79 17.89 17.98
C PHE A 164 4.66 19.19 18.76
N SER A 165 3.44 19.70 18.89
CA SER A 165 3.16 20.78 19.84
C SER A 165 3.39 20.26 21.26
N ARG A 166 4.26 20.93 22.02
CA ARG A 166 4.57 20.56 23.41
C ARG A 166 3.32 20.49 24.28
N ARG A 167 2.43 21.48 24.14
CA ARG A 167 1.15 21.54 24.86
C ARG A 167 0.26 20.33 24.57
N GLN A 168 0.14 19.92 23.32
CA GLN A 168 -0.69 18.77 22.91
C GLN A 168 -0.04 17.44 23.32
N TRP A 169 1.30 17.38 23.29
CA TRP A 169 2.07 16.21 23.72
C TRP A 169 1.92 15.94 25.23
N ASP A 170 2.07 16.99 26.04
CA ASP A 170 1.99 16.93 27.50
C ASP A 170 0.57 16.57 27.95
N LYS A 171 -0.46 17.12 27.27
CA LYS A 171 -1.87 16.74 27.46
C LYS A 171 -2.24 15.36 26.89
N LYS A 172 -1.31 14.68 26.23
CA LYS A 172 -1.50 13.37 25.58
C LYS A 172 -2.56 13.35 24.48
N GLU A 173 -2.91 14.52 23.92
CA GLU A 173 -3.92 14.64 22.85
C GLU A 173 -3.41 14.05 21.52
N VAL A 174 -2.11 14.21 21.23
CA VAL A 174 -1.47 13.65 20.03
C VAL A 174 -0.11 13.05 20.41
N ARG A 175 0.03 11.72 20.24
CA ARG A 175 1.27 10.98 20.56
C ARG A 175 1.82 10.12 19.42
N ALA A 176 1.03 9.97 18.36
CA ALA A 176 1.42 9.25 17.16
C ALA A 176 0.77 9.93 15.93
N PRO A 177 1.43 9.87 14.76
CA PRO A 177 0.76 10.23 13.51
C PRO A 177 -0.39 9.25 13.24
N LEU A 178 -1.46 9.74 12.62
CA LEU A 178 -2.50 8.87 12.06
C LEU A 178 -1.85 8.09 10.91
N GLN A 179 -1.72 6.77 11.05
CA GLN A 179 -1.24 5.90 10.00
C GLN A 179 -2.42 5.10 9.46
N ASP A 180 -2.64 5.20 8.15
CA ASP A 180 -3.60 4.31 7.50
C ASP A 180 -3.07 2.87 7.60
N GLY A 181 -3.85 1.99 8.22
CA GLY A 181 -3.44 0.64 8.60
C GLY A 181 -3.33 -0.35 7.44
N SER A 182 -3.39 0.11 6.19
CA SER A 182 -3.33 -0.74 5.01
C SER A 182 -1.94 -1.39 4.87
N ARG A 183 -1.87 -2.70 5.12
CA ARG A 183 -0.67 -3.54 4.97
C ARG A 183 -0.65 -4.27 3.63
N GLU A 184 -1.21 -3.67 2.59
CA GLU A 184 -1.22 -4.31 1.28
C GLU A 184 0.21 -4.51 0.79
N LEU A 185 0.53 -5.77 0.48
CA LEU A 185 1.83 -6.19 -0.03
C LEU A 185 1.80 -6.20 -1.55
N LEU A 186 2.90 -5.74 -2.14
CA LEU A 186 3.21 -5.94 -3.54
C LEU A 186 4.60 -6.56 -3.66
N THR A 187 4.71 -7.62 -4.45
CA THR A 187 5.96 -8.38 -4.59
C THR A 187 6.66 -8.01 -5.89
N LEU A 188 7.93 -7.67 -5.80
CA LEU A 188 8.83 -7.42 -6.92
C LEU A 188 9.68 -8.66 -7.17
N LEU A 189 9.75 -9.13 -8.42
CA LEU A 189 10.81 -9.99 -8.91
C LEU A 189 11.82 -9.12 -9.66
N ALA A 190 13.05 -9.10 -9.17
CA ALA A 190 14.16 -8.35 -9.77
C ALA A 190 15.21 -9.32 -10.29
N CYS A 191 15.87 -8.96 -11.39
CA CYS A 191 17.01 -9.72 -11.88
C CYS A 191 18.07 -8.79 -12.47
N CYS A 192 19.32 -8.96 -12.03
CA CYS A 192 20.47 -8.20 -12.50
C CYS A 192 21.58 -9.11 -13.03
N CYS A 193 22.45 -8.54 -13.86
CA CYS A 193 23.53 -9.25 -14.53
C CYS A 193 24.89 -8.73 -14.03
N ALA A 194 25.89 -9.60 -14.02
CA ALA A 194 27.23 -9.27 -13.53
C ALA A 194 27.97 -8.21 -14.39
N ASP A 195 27.50 -7.94 -15.60
CA ASP A 195 28.02 -6.87 -16.47
C ASP A 195 27.43 -5.48 -16.18
N GLY A 196 26.60 -5.36 -15.13
CA GLY A 196 25.96 -4.09 -14.76
C GLY A 196 24.57 -3.88 -15.39
N SER A 197 24.14 -4.74 -16.31
CA SER A 197 22.79 -4.69 -16.89
C SER A 197 21.74 -5.31 -15.95
N PHE A 198 20.47 -5.06 -16.23
CA PHE A 198 19.34 -5.64 -15.48
C PHE A 198 18.17 -5.95 -16.39
N LEU A 199 17.32 -6.87 -15.95
CA LEU A 199 16.08 -7.22 -16.65
C LEU A 199 14.94 -6.29 -16.21
N PRO A 200 13.93 -6.07 -17.08
CA PRO A 200 12.71 -5.38 -16.67
C PRO A 200 12.11 -5.99 -15.39
N PRO A 201 11.75 -5.19 -14.37
CA PRO A 201 11.18 -5.69 -13.14
C PRO A 201 9.83 -6.35 -13.40
N SER A 202 9.49 -7.35 -12.59
CA SER A 202 8.17 -7.97 -12.62
C SER A 202 7.43 -7.71 -11.31
N LEU A 203 6.19 -7.20 -11.39
CA LEU A 203 5.38 -6.84 -10.23
C LEU A 203 4.21 -7.79 -10.07
N ILE A 204 4.02 -8.32 -8.87
CA ILE A 204 2.94 -9.24 -8.51
C ILE A 204 1.98 -8.50 -7.57
N TYR A 205 0.75 -8.31 -8.03
CA TYR A 205 -0.31 -7.66 -7.24
C TYR A 205 -1.15 -8.71 -6.50
N ALA A 206 -1.45 -8.44 -5.22
CA ALA A 206 -2.45 -9.21 -4.48
C ALA A 206 -3.87 -8.90 -5.01
N ALA A 207 -4.57 -9.93 -5.50
CA ALA A 207 -5.92 -9.83 -6.02
C ALA A 207 -6.73 -11.08 -5.65
N GLU A 208 -7.76 -10.94 -4.81
CA GLU A 208 -8.60 -12.08 -4.33
C GLU A 208 -9.06 -13.02 -5.46
N ASN A 209 -9.49 -12.47 -6.59
CA ASN A 209 -9.97 -13.24 -7.75
C ASN A 209 -8.89 -13.46 -8.82
N GLY A 210 -7.61 -13.20 -8.51
CA GLY A 210 -6.49 -13.30 -9.44
C GLY A 210 -6.47 -12.29 -10.58
N ALA A 211 -7.48 -11.41 -10.70
CA ALA A 211 -7.61 -10.46 -11.80
C ALA A 211 -6.96 -9.10 -11.51
N LEU A 212 -6.11 -8.64 -12.44
CA LEU A 212 -5.57 -7.28 -12.43
C LEU A 212 -6.67 -6.26 -12.72
N ARG A 213 -6.75 -5.21 -11.90
CA ARG A 213 -7.64 -4.07 -12.15
C ARG A 213 -6.96 -3.02 -13.01
N SER A 214 -7.70 -2.41 -13.94
CA SER A 214 -7.17 -1.34 -14.81
C SER A 214 -6.56 -0.19 -14.01
N SER A 215 -7.23 0.23 -12.94
CA SER A 215 -6.77 1.31 -12.07
C SER A 215 -5.44 1.07 -11.36
N TRP A 216 -4.98 -0.19 -11.25
CA TRP A 216 -3.70 -0.51 -10.61
C TRP A 216 -2.51 -0.29 -11.52
N VAL A 217 -2.75 -0.36 -12.82
CA VAL A 217 -1.72 -0.30 -13.84
C VAL A 217 -1.82 0.97 -14.67
N ASP A 218 -2.82 1.84 -14.46
CA ASP A 218 -3.13 3.01 -15.29
C ASP A 218 -1.91 3.85 -15.67
N ASP A 219 -1.00 4.04 -14.71
CA ASP A 219 0.23 4.83 -14.86
C ASP A 219 1.31 4.15 -15.73
N ILE A 220 1.13 2.88 -16.12
CA ILE A 220 2.04 2.15 -17.02
C ILE A 220 1.90 2.66 -18.46
N ASN A 221 2.99 3.20 -19.01
CA ASN A 221 3.08 3.70 -20.36
C ASN A 221 4.04 2.84 -21.21
N VAL A 222 3.53 2.30 -22.31
CA VAL A 222 4.28 1.38 -23.21
C VAL A 222 5.54 1.99 -23.82
N LYS A 223 5.57 3.31 -24.04
CA LYS A 223 6.73 3.99 -24.63
C LYS A 223 7.82 4.29 -23.61
N LYS A 224 7.45 4.39 -22.33
CA LYS A 224 8.36 4.86 -21.26
C LYS A 224 8.81 3.73 -20.35
N HIS A 225 7.96 2.75 -20.11
CA HIS A 225 8.15 1.76 -19.05
C HIS A 225 8.38 0.38 -19.66
N GLN A 226 9.42 -0.29 -19.18
CA GLN A 226 9.65 -1.72 -19.40
C GLN A 226 9.44 -2.43 -18.06
N VAL A 227 8.27 -3.04 -17.90
CA VAL A 227 7.84 -3.71 -16.67
C VAL A 227 6.88 -4.83 -17.03
N PHE A 228 6.95 -5.94 -16.30
CA PHE A 228 5.98 -7.02 -16.40
C PHE A 228 5.07 -7.00 -15.17
N VAL A 229 3.78 -7.25 -15.36
CA VAL A 229 2.82 -7.28 -14.25
C VAL A 229 2.04 -8.58 -14.26
N THR A 230 1.77 -9.11 -13.08
CA THR A 230 0.90 -10.25 -12.85
C THR A 230 0.16 -10.09 -11.52
N SER A 231 -0.74 -11.00 -11.21
CA SER A 231 -1.46 -11.00 -9.94
C SER A 231 -1.69 -12.41 -9.42
N THR A 232 -1.68 -12.53 -8.10
CA THR A 232 -2.01 -13.77 -7.38
C THR A 232 -2.97 -13.46 -6.23
N PRO A 233 -3.75 -14.44 -5.74
CA PRO A 233 -4.62 -14.26 -4.58
C PRO A 233 -3.92 -13.65 -3.36
N THR A 234 -2.70 -14.11 -3.08
CA THR A 234 -1.94 -13.72 -1.90
C THR A 234 -0.97 -12.56 -2.15
N GLY A 235 -0.70 -12.21 -3.42
CA GLY A 235 0.33 -11.24 -3.82
C GLY A 235 1.75 -11.78 -3.76
N TRP A 236 1.92 -13.04 -3.34
CA TRP A 236 3.20 -13.74 -3.38
C TRP A 236 3.37 -14.47 -4.71
N SER A 237 4.61 -14.74 -5.07
CA SER A 237 4.96 -15.68 -6.12
C SER A 237 4.58 -17.11 -5.71
N ASN A 238 4.52 -18.00 -6.70
CA ASN A 238 4.31 -19.43 -6.52
C ASN A 238 5.04 -20.19 -7.65
N ASN A 239 4.87 -21.51 -7.70
CA ASN A 239 5.51 -22.36 -8.71
C ASN A 239 5.16 -21.91 -10.14
N ASP A 240 3.89 -21.63 -10.42
CA ASP A 240 3.43 -21.22 -11.76
C ASP A 240 3.99 -19.86 -12.15
N VAL A 241 4.01 -18.91 -11.22
CA VAL A 241 4.58 -17.57 -11.43
C VAL A 241 6.09 -17.67 -11.64
N GLY A 242 6.80 -18.52 -10.90
CA GLY A 242 8.24 -18.74 -11.07
C GLY A 242 8.57 -19.25 -12.47
N LEU A 243 7.87 -20.29 -12.93
CA LEU A 243 8.04 -20.84 -14.28
C LEU A 243 7.67 -19.80 -15.35
N ALA A 244 6.56 -19.08 -15.18
CA ALA A 244 6.16 -18.04 -16.10
C ALA A 244 7.17 -16.90 -16.20
N TRP A 245 7.80 -16.53 -15.09
CA TRP A 245 8.84 -15.53 -15.09
C TRP A 245 10.07 -16.02 -15.86
N LEU A 246 10.47 -17.28 -15.64
CA LEU A 246 11.60 -17.90 -16.34
C LEU A 246 11.40 -17.89 -17.86
N GLU A 247 10.23 -18.33 -18.34
CA GLU A 247 9.95 -18.43 -19.77
C GLU A 247 9.70 -17.06 -20.41
N GLN A 248 8.83 -16.25 -19.81
CA GLN A 248 8.29 -15.04 -20.45
C GLN A 248 9.17 -13.82 -20.25
N VAL A 249 9.98 -13.81 -19.18
CA VAL A 249 10.85 -12.69 -18.82
C VAL A 249 12.31 -13.09 -18.96
N PHE A 250 12.80 -14.07 -18.19
CA PHE A 250 14.23 -14.38 -18.14
C PHE A 250 14.77 -14.89 -19.47
N ASP A 251 14.27 -16.01 -19.99
CA ASP A 251 14.77 -16.59 -21.25
C ASP A 251 14.56 -15.60 -22.40
N ARG A 252 13.38 -14.98 -22.49
CA ARG A 252 13.07 -13.99 -23.51
C ARG A 252 14.08 -12.83 -23.60
N HIS A 253 14.54 -12.29 -22.47
CA HIS A 253 15.43 -11.12 -22.47
C HIS A 253 16.92 -11.48 -22.49
N THR A 254 17.28 -12.70 -22.09
CA THR A 254 18.69 -13.14 -22.00
C THR A 254 19.13 -13.94 -23.22
N LYS A 255 18.21 -14.65 -23.89
CA LYS A 255 18.52 -15.57 -25.00
C LYS A 255 19.24 -14.89 -26.16
N GLN A 256 18.79 -13.68 -26.53
CA GLN A 256 19.43 -12.92 -27.60
C GLN A 256 20.88 -12.56 -27.24
N LYS A 257 21.13 -12.13 -26.00
CA LYS A 257 22.47 -11.79 -25.48
C LYS A 257 23.38 -13.02 -25.44
N ALA A 258 22.84 -14.19 -25.11
CA ALA A 258 23.53 -15.47 -25.12
C ALA A 258 23.66 -16.10 -26.54
N ARG A 259 23.96 -15.29 -27.55
CA ARG A 259 24.11 -15.70 -28.97
C ARG A 259 22.91 -16.52 -29.48
N ARG A 260 21.69 -16.02 -29.23
CA ARG A 260 20.41 -16.71 -29.54
C ARG A 260 20.26 -18.06 -28.82
N GLY A 261 20.72 -18.14 -27.57
CA GLY A 261 20.59 -19.33 -26.71
C GLY A 261 21.63 -20.43 -26.97
N ARG A 262 22.73 -20.12 -27.67
CA ARG A 262 23.82 -21.08 -27.91
C ARG A 262 24.78 -21.14 -26.73
N ASN A 263 25.02 -20.01 -26.07
CA ASN A 263 25.86 -19.93 -24.88
C ASN A 263 25.06 -20.30 -23.64
N TYR A 264 25.73 -20.92 -22.67
CA TYR A 264 25.14 -21.15 -21.36
C TYR A 264 24.94 -19.84 -20.61
N ARG A 265 23.87 -19.78 -19.83
CA ARG A 265 23.54 -18.67 -18.93
C ARG A 265 23.45 -19.19 -17.51
N LEU A 266 24.04 -18.49 -16.56
CA LEU A 266 23.97 -18.83 -15.14
C LEU A 266 22.90 -17.98 -14.47
N LEU A 267 21.92 -18.63 -13.85
CA LEU A 267 20.90 -18.00 -13.03
C LEU A 267 21.09 -18.40 -11.56
N ILE A 268 21.36 -17.41 -10.71
CA ILE A 268 21.61 -17.58 -9.28
C ILE A 268 20.40 -17.06 -8.50
N LEU A 269 19.81 -17.91 -7.66
CA LEU A 269 18.58 -17.61 -6.91
C LEU A 269 18.61 -18.25 -5.52
N ASP A 270 17.71 -17.84 -4.63
CA ASP A 270 17.60 -18.40 -3.29
C ASP A 270 16.83 -19.74 -3.28
N GLY A 271 17.12 -20.59 -2.29
CA GLY A 271 16.50 -21.90 -2.16
C GLY A 271 15.11 -21.89 -1.53
N HIS A 272 14.38 -20.76 -1.56
CA HIS A 272 13.04 -20.71 -0.99
C HIS A 272 12.12 -21.62 -1.81
N GLY A 273 11.64 -22.70 -1.19
CA GLY A 273 11.13 -23.93 -1.84
C GLY A 273 9.82 -23.83 -2.64
N SER A 274 9.46 -22.66 -3.16
CA SER A 274 8.23 -22.38 -3.90
C SER A 274 8.42 -22.02 -5.39
N HIS A 275 9.65 -22.13 -5.95
CA HIS A 275 9.91 -21.76 -7.35
C HIS A 275 10.71 -22.78 -8.17
N ILE A 276 11.40 -23.73 -7.54
CA ILE A 276 12.26 -24.71 -8.23
C ILE A 276 11.53 -26.05 -8.36
N THR A 277 10.58 -26.10 -9.27
CA THR A 277 9.90 -27.36 -9.64
C THR A 277 10.71 -28.14 -10.68
N MET A 278 10.39 -29.41 -10.90
CA MET A 278 11.03 -30.18 -11.97
C MET A 278 10.80 -29.54 -13.34
N ALA A 279 9.61 -29.00 -13.61
CA ALA A 279 9.32 -28.27 -14.84
C ALA A 279 10.23 -27.03 -15.02
N PHE A 280 10.55 -26.34 -13.94
CA PHE A 280 11.49 -25.22 -13.95
C PHE A 280 12.92 -25.67 -14.29
N VAL A 281 13.37 -26.77 -13.66
CA VAL A 281 14.70 -27.36 -13.92
C VAL A 281 14.80 -27.89 -15.35
N ASP A 282 13.80 -28.63 -15.83
CA ASP A 282 13.73 -29.15 -17.19
C ASP A 282 13.75 -28.03 -18.23
N TYR A 283 13.02 -26.94 -17.99
CA TYR A 283 13.04 -25.79 -18.88
C TYR A 283 14.44 -25.16 -18.94
N CYS A 284 15.09 -25.01 -17.78
CA CYS A 284 16.45 -24.49 -17.69
C CYS A 284 17.45 -25.35 -18.46
N ASP A 285 17.43 -26.66 -18.25
CA ASP A 285 18.31 -27.62 -18.94
C ASP A 285 18.14 -27.55 -20.46
N ARG A 286 16.89 -27.65 -20.95
CA ARG A 286 16.56 -27.57 -22.38
C ARG A 286 17.01 -26.26 -23.03
N ASN A 287 17.09 -25.18 -22.27
CA ASN A 287 17.45 -23.85 -22.76
C ASN A 287 18.88 -23.41 -22.40
N ARG A 288 19.74 -24.33 -21.95
CA ARG A 288 21.13 -24.04 -21.55
C ARG A 288 21.23 -22.96 -20.47
N ILE A 289 20.36 -23.06 -19.47
CA ILE A 289 20.37 -22.21 -18.28
C ILE A 289 20.85 -23.07 -17.11
N LEU A 290 22.02 -22.74 -16.58
CA LEU A 290 22.55 -23.35 -15.36
C LEU A 290 21.91 -22.67 -14.15
N LEU A 291 21.40 -23.48 -13.23
CA LEU A 291 20.84 -23.00 -11.97
C LEU A 291 21.88 -23.14 -10.86
N MET A 292 22.11 -22.05 -10.13
CA MET A 292 22.85 -22.07 -8.88
C MET A 292 21.93 -21.61 -7.76
N VAL A 293 21.77 -22.46 -6.76
CA VAL A 293 20.93 -22.16 -5.59
C VAL A 293 21.84 -21.78 -4.44
N PHE A 294 21.55 -20.65 -3.77
CA PHE A 294 22.30 -20.27 -2.59
C PHE A 294 22.13 -21.30 -1.47
N PRO A 295 23.20 -21.63 -0.72
CA PRO A 295 23.06 -22.47 0.46
C PRO A 295 22.13 -21.81 1.49
N PRO A 296 21.39 -22.60 2.28
CA PRO A 296 20.44 -22.08 3.26
C PRO A 296 21.07 -21.02 4.17
N HIS A 297 20.31 -19.95 4.40
CA HIS A 297 20.66 -18.82 5.27
C HIS A 297 21.85 -17.95 4.84
N LEU A 298 22.44 -18.13 3.64
CA LEU A 298 23.60 -17.34 3.20
C LEU A 298 23.26 -16.13 2.32
N THR A 299 21.98 -15.97 1.96
CA THR A 299 21.45 -14.94 1.06
C THR A 299 21.87 -13.53 1.45
N HIS A 300 21.77 -13.19 2.74
CA HIS A 300 22.15 -11.88 3.30
C HIS A 300 23.64 -11.50 3.13
N THR A 301 24.47 -12.42 2.66
CA THR A 301 25.89 -12.20 2.36
C THR A 301 26.20 -12.42 0.89
N LEU A 302 25.57 -13.41 0.24
CA LEU A 302 25.95 -13.86 -1.09
C LEU A 302 25.05 -13.33 -2.21
N GLN A 303 23.85 -12.81 -1.90
CA GLN A 303 22.88 -12.39 -2.91
C GLN A 303 23.07 -10.90 -3.27
N PRO A 304 23.52 -10.57 -4.51
CA PRO A 304 23.78 -9.20 -4.92
C PRO A 304 22.61 -8.24 -4.69
N LEU A 305 21.39 -8.67 -5.02
CA LEU A 305 20.17 -7.86 -4.88
C LEU A 305 19.93 -7.46 -3.42
N ASP A 306 20.00 -8.41 -2.48
CA ASP A 306 19.83 -8.17 -1.05
C ASP A 306 20.94 -7.32 -0.44
N VAL A 307 22.20 -7.63 -0.76
CA VAL A 307 23.37 -7.02 -0.10
C VAL A 307 23.50 -5.54 -0.47
N VAL A 308 23.22 -5.18 -1.72
CA VAL A 308 23.53 -3.83 -2.23
C VAL A 308 22.34 -3.08 -2.81
N LEU A 309 21.41 -3.72 -3.52
CA LEU A 309 20.41 -3.01 -4.36
C LEU A 309 19.09 -2.75 -3.63
N PHE A 310 18.60 -3.72 -2.85
CA PHE A 310 17.27 -3.66 -2.25
C PHE A 310 17.14 -2.64 -1.12
N LYS A 311 18.22 -2.37 -0.39
CA LYS A 311 18.21 -1.31 0.65
C LYS A 311 18.11 0.09 0.03
N PRO A 312 18.97 0.51 -0.92
CA PRO A 312 18.79 1.77 -1.65
C PRO A 312 17.43 1.89 -2.35
N LEU A 313 16.94 0.81 -2.96
CA LEU A 313 15.61 0.79 -3.58
C LEU A 313 14.50 1.08 -2.56
N SER A 314 14.55 0.43 -1.39
CA SER A 314 13.59 0.66 -0.30
C SER A 314 13.62 2.11 0.19
N GLN A 315 14.83 2.68 0.32
CA GLN A 315 15.04 4.06 0.74
C GLN A 315 14.50 5.06 -0.29
N ALA A 316 14.81 4.86 -1.57
CA ALA A 316 14.32 5.69 -2.66
C ALA A 316 12.78 5.64 -2.74
N TYR A 317 12.19 4.45 -2.64
CA TYR A 317 10.73 4.29 -2.59
C TYR A 317 10.11 4.99 -1.37
N THR A 318 10.69 4.81 -0.19
CA THR A 318 10.19 5.45 1.05
C THR A 318 10.28 6.98 0.97
N GLN A 319 11.33 7.51 0.34
CA GLN A 319 11.46 8.95 0.11
C GLN A 319 10.36 9.45 -0.82
N ARG A 320 10.11 8.76 -1.95
CA ARG A 320 9.03 9.09 -2.89
C ARG A 320 7.66 9.03 -2.22
N LEU A 321 7.42 7.99 -1.42
CA LEU A 321 6.21 7.82 -0.63
C LEU A 321 6.00 8.98 0.36
N THR A 322 7.08 9.38 1.04
CA THR A 322 7.04 10.50 1.99
C THR A 322 6.71 11.81 1.28
N THR A 323 7.35 12.09 0.14
CA THR A 323 7.05 13.27 -0.68
C THR A 323 5.59 13.26 -1.15
N TYR A 324 5.11 12.14 -1.68
CA TYR A 324 3.73 11.97 -2.13
C TYR A 324 2.72 12.30 -1.01
N LEU A 325 2.93 11.74 0.19
CA LEU A 325 2.08 12.00 1.33
C LEU A 325 2.18 13.45 1.83
N HIS A 326 3.38 14.04 1.86
CA HIS A 326 3.57 15.44 2.24
C HIS A 326 2.84 16.38 1.29
N GLU A 327 2.90 16.10 -0.02
CA GLU A 327 2.22 16.89 -1.04
C GLU A 327 0.69 16.81 -0.94
N ALA A 328 0.15 15.69 -0.44
CA ALA A 328 -1.28 15.52 -0.14
C ALA A 328 -1.63 15.85 1.32
N GLN A 329 -0.72 16.49 2.07
CA GLN A 329 -0.86 16.83 3.50
C GLN A 329 -1.21 15.65 4.42
N GLY A 330 -0.91 14.41 4.00
CA GLY A 330 -1.27 13.20 4.74
C GLY A 330 -2.78 12.91 4.77
N LEU A 331 -3.59 13.59 3.95
CA LEU A 331 -5.05 13.43 3.92
C LEU A 331 -5.52 12.19 3.17
N ILE A 332 -4.59 11.45 2.56
CA ILE A 332 -4.89 10.35 1.64
C ILE A 332 -4.07 9.13 1.98
N SER A 333 -4.76 7.99 1.97
CA SER A 333 -4.17 6.66 2.05
C SER A 333 -3.55 6.25 0.71
N ILE A 334 -2.49 5.45 0.77
CA ILE A 334 -1.88 4.90 -0.45
C ILE A 334 -2.74 3.74 -0.96
N ALA A 335 -3.12 3.80 -2.24
CA ALA A 335 -3.82 2.71 -2.92
C ALA A 335 -2.88 1.95 -3.89
N LYS A 336 -3.24 0.72 -4.26
CA LYS A 336 -2.52 -0.10 -5.27
C LYS A 336 -2.18 0.64 -6.57
N GLY A 337 -3.07 1.52 -7.03
CA GLY A 337 -2.87 2.31 -8.25
C GLY A 337 -1.84 3.43 -8.15
N ASP A 338 -1.36 3.76 -6.95
CA ASP A 338 -0.30 4.76 -6.77
C ASP A 338 1.08 4.12 -6.69
N PHE A 339 1.15 2.82 -6.40
CA PHE A 339 2.40 2.11 -6.21
C PHE A 339 3.32 2.24 -7.41
N PHE A 340 2.81 1.95 -8.62
CA PHE A 340 3.65 1.82 -9.81
C PHE A 340 4.41 3.11 -10.11
N GLY A 341 3.76 4.28 -10.02
CA GLY A 341 4.43 5.56 -10.27
C GLY A 341 5.57 5.82 -9.28
N LEU A 342 5.31 5.60 -7.99
CA LEU A 342 6.31 5.78 -6.92
C LEU A 342 7.46 4.77 -7.02
N PHE A 343 7.12 3.52 -7.34
CA PHE A 343 8.08 2.44 -7.53
C PHE A 343 8.96 2.67 -8.76
N TRP A 344 8.38 3.05 -9.89
CA TRP A 344 9.13 3.20 -11.14
C TRP A 344 10.20 4.28 -11.04
N ASP A 345 9.86 5.43 -10.45
CA ASP A 345 10.82 6.49 -10.17
C ASP A 345 11.96 6.02 -9.26
N ALA A 346 11.64 5.24 -8.22
CA ALA A 346 12.63 4.67 -7.32
C ALA A 346 13.52 3.63 -8.03
N TRP A 347 12.91 2.73 -8.81
CA TRP A 347 13.58 1.69 -9.59
C TRP A 347 14.61 2.28 -10.55
N VAL A 348 14.18 3.23 -11.40
CA VAL A 348 15.06 3.90 -12.36
C VAL A 348 16.19 4.64 -11.63
N SER A 349 15.91 5.29 -10.50
CA SER A 349 16.93 6.03 -9.75
C SER A 349 18.06 5.16 -9.18
N VAL A 350 17.80 3.87 -8.96
CA VAL A 350 18.76 2.90 -8.37
C VAL A 350 19.38 2.03 -9.44
N PHE A 351 18.57 1.39 -10.29
CA PHE A 351 19.05 0.41 -11.27
C PHE A 351 19.72 1.04 -12.49
N SER A 352 19.46 2.32 -12.79
CA SER A 352 20.21 3.03 -13.85
C SER A 352 21.63 3.41 -13.43
N ARG A 353 22.03 3.15 -12.18
CA ARG A 353 23.40 3.34 -11.72
C ARG A 353 24.20 2.08 -12.05
N GLU A 354 24.78 2.04 -13.23
CA GLU A 354 25.55 0.90 -13.74
C GLU A 354 26.61 0.40 -12.73
N THR A 355 27.31 1.33 -12.08
CA THR A 355 28.34 1.01 -11.07
C THR A 355 27.81 0.30 -9.83
N LEU A 356 26.52 0.44 -9.50
CA LEU A 356 25.95 -0.14 -8.29
C LEU A 356 25.71 -1.65 -8.44
N ILE A 357 25.29 -2.09 -9.63
CA ILE A 357 25.08 -3.52 -9.92
C ILE A 357 26.44 -4.23 -9.95
N SER A 358 27.43 -3.69 -10.67
CA SER A 358 28.78 -4.27 -10.69
C SER A 358 29.40 -4.32 -9.29
N LYS A 359 29.16 -3.29 -8.46
CA LYS A 359 29.56 -3.30 -7.05
C LYS A 359 28.85 -4.39 -6.24
N ALA A 360 27.59 -4.70 -6.54
CA ALA A 360 26.83 -5.75 -5.86
C ALA A 360 27.45 -7.14 -6.10
N PHE A 361 27.79 -7.45 -7.34
CA PHE A 361 28.50 -8.68 -7.68
C PHE A 361 29.92 -8.72 -7.09
N GLY A 362 30.63 -7.58 -7.09
CA GLY A 362 31.97 -7.52 -6.52
C GLY A 362 31.98 -7.71 -4.99
N THR A 363 30.98 -7.17 -4.29
CA THR A 363 30.85 -7.31 -2.82
C THR A 363 30.53 -8.74 -2.40
N THR A 364 29.87 -9.51 -3.27
CA THR A 364 29.45 -10.90 -3.01
C THR A 364 30.48 -11.93 -3.47
N GLY A 365 31.55 -11.52 -4.15
CA GLY A 365 32.59 -12.43 -4.67
C GLY A 365 32.14 -13.30 -5.84
N ILE A 366 30.93 -13.07 -6.38
CA ILE A 366 30.41 -13.78 -7.56
C ILE A 366 31.15 -13.29 -8.81
N TRP A 367 31.24 -11.95 -8.97
CA TRP A 367 31.97 -11.35 -10.07
C TRP A 367 32.56 -9.96 -9.71
N PRO A 368 33.88 -9.73 -9.88
CA PRO A 368 34.91 -10.70 -10.26
C PRO A 368 34.98 -11.91 -9.32
N LYS A 369 35.53 -13.02 -9.81
CA LYS A 369 35.62 -14.30 -9.08
C LYS A 369 36.62 -14.23 -7.91
N ASP A 370 36.30 -13.46 -6.88
CA ASP A 370 37.13 -13.27 -5.68
C ASP A 370 36.35 -13.68 -4.40
N PRO A 371 36.52 -14.94 -3.95
CA PRO A 371 35.93 -15.42 -2.70
C PRO A 371 36.39 -14.64 -1.46
N ASN A 372 37.59 -14.04 -1.51
CA ASN A 372 38.21 -13.42 -0.34
C ASN A 372 37.45 -12.18 0.14
N VAL A 373 36.70 -11.51 -0.73
CA VAL A 373 35.85 -10.37 -0.35
C VAL A 373 34.89 -10.77 0.77
N VAL A 374 34.37 -12.00 0.72
CA VAL A 374 33.47 -12.55 1.74
C VAL A 374 34.25 -13.30 2.82
N LEU A 375 35.26 -14.11 2.47
CA LEU A 375 35.98 -14.95 3.43
C LEU A 375 36.79 -14.14 4.47
N LYS A 376 37.26 -12.93 4.13
CA LYS A 376 38.00 -12.02 5.04
C LYS A 376 37.25 -11.65 6.33
N ARG A 377 35.93 -11.85 6.39
CA ARG A 377 35.16 -11.60 7.62
C ARG A 377 35.40 -12.66 8.69
N PHE A 378 35.79 -13.87 8.31
CA PHE A 378 36.13 -14.96 9.23
C PHE A 378 37.55 -14.81 9.79
N THR A 379 38.40 -14.02 9.14
CA THR A 379 39.81 -13.82 9.53
C THR A 379 40.03 -12.57 10.41
N ARG A 380 38.99 -11.79 10.75
CA ARG A 380 39.14 -10.49 11.43
C ARG A 380 38.89 -10.56 12.95
N THR A 381 39.96 -10.35 13.72
CA THR A 381 39.91 -9.91 15.12
C THR A 381 39.36 -8.48 15.23
N PRO A 382 38.62 -8.13 16.30
CA PRO A 382 37.91 -6.85 16.38
C PRO A 382 38.88 -5.68 16.61
N LYS A 383 39.09 -4.86 15.58
CA LYS A 383 39.70 -3.52 15.75
C LYS A 383 38.63 -2.51 16.19
N ARG A 384 38.86 -1.86 17.34
CA ARG A 384 38.10 -0.70 17.85
C ARG A 384 38.23 0.46 16.87
N SER A 385 37.10 0.96 16.38
CA SER A 385 37.02 2.23 15.65
C SER A 385 36.99 3.41 16.62
N PRO A 386 37.78 4.48 16.39
CA PRO A 386 37.72 5.71 17.17
C PRO A 386 36.43 6.50 16.92
N SER A 387 36.06 7.26 17.94
CA SER A 387 34.84 8.06 18.07
C SER A 387 34.76 9.20 17.04
N SER A 388 33.52 9.50 16.66
CA SER A 388 33.13 10.68 15.91
C SER A 388 33.50 11.97 16.66
N SER A 389 34.25 12.85 16.00
CA SER A 389 34.41 14.24 16.41
C SER A 389 33.09 14.99 16.26
N ARG A 390 32.82 15.81 17.27
CA ARG A 390 31.64 16.64 17.46
C ARG A 390 31.73 17.86 16.54
N LEU A 391 30.67 18.15 15.79
CA LEU A 391 30.48 19.45 15.16
C LEU A 391 29.90 20.42 16.21
N SER A 392 30.58 21.56 16.40
CA SER A 392 30.18 22.67 17.27
C SER A 392 29.13 23.54 16.56
N PRO A 393 27.96 23.80 17.15
CA PRO A 393 27.03 24.84 16.71
C PRO A 393 27.27 26.11 17.54
N SER A 394 28.37 26.81 17.25
CA SER A 394 28.66 28.11 17.86
C SER A 394 28.91 29.10 16.74
N ASP A 395 27.85 29.71 16.19
CA ASP A 395 27.93 30.88 15.30
C ASP A 395 26.58 31.58 15.05
N TRP A 396 25.43 30.93 15.28
CA TRP A 396 24.13 31.59 15.06
C TRP A 396 23.71 32.55 16.20
N LEU A 397 24.13 32.28 17.44
CA LEU A 397 23.78 33.07 18.64
C LEU A 397 24.53 34.41 18.73
N GLN A 398 25.70 34.54 18.10
CA GLN A 398 26.44 35.81 18.00
C GLN A 398 25.89 36.69 16.87
N MET A 399 25.46 36.10 15.76
CA MET A 399 24.81 36.80 14.65
C MET A 399 23.46 37.42 15.09
N GLU A 400 22.67 36.70 15.89
CA GLU A 400 21.38 37.19 16.40
C GLU A 400 21.52 38.36 17.39
N ARG A 401 22.59 38.36 18.20
CA ARG A 401 22.90 39.47 19.12
C ARG A 401 23.32 40.74 18.38
N LEU A 402 24.09 40.61 17.30
CA LEU A 402 24.55 41.75 16.48
C LEU A 402 23.40 42.37 15.67
N VAL A 403 22.51 41.55 15.11
CA VAL A 403 21.34 42.03 14.36
C VAL A 403 20.36 42.77 15.28
N ARG A 404 20.15 42.30 16.52
CA ARG A 404 19.30 43.02 17.50
C ARG A 404 19.92 44.30 18.02
N ALA A 405 21.25 44.38 18.11
CA ALA A 405 21.97 45.59 18.53
C ALA A 405 22.01 46.69 17.44
N ALA A 406 21.88 46.31 16.16
CA ALA A 406 21.92 47.22 15.02
C ALA A 406 20.56 47.86 14.66
N VAL A 407 19.44 47.39 15.20
CA VAL A 407 18.12 47.99 14.96
C VAL A 407 17.89 49.15 15.96
N LYS A 408 18.64 50.24 15.74
CA LYS A 408 18.41 51.56 16.34
C LYS A 408 17.58 52.41 15.38
N ASP A 409 16.29 52.13 15.29
CA ASP A 409 15.28 53.12 15.67
C ASP A 409 13.88 52.52 15.53
N THR A 410 13.20 52.49 16.67
CA THR A 410 11.86 51.99 16.87
C THR A 410 11.00 53.20 17.11
N ARG A 411 10.68 53.96 16.07
CA ARG A 411 9.82 55.13 16.20
C ARG A 411 8.65 55.04 15.24
N GLN A 412 7.82 54.04 15.54
CA GLN A 412 6.36 54.09 15.57
C GLN A 412 5.94 52.69 16.00
N ASP A 413 5.46 52.51 17.24
CA ASP A 413 4.90 51.23 17.68
C ASP A 413 3.79 50.74 16.73
N GLU A 414 3.12 51.67 16.05
CA GLU A 414 2.17 51.45 14.98
C GLU A 414 2.81 50.88 13.72
N ALA A 415 3.97 51.40 13.28
CA ALA A 415 4.71 50.86 12.13
C ALA A 415 5.30 49.46 12.42
N LYS A 416 5.72 49.20 13.67
CA LYS A 416 6.12 47.85 14.10
C LYS A 416 4.95 46.89 14.21
N LYS A 417 3.82 47.33 14.78
CA LYS A 417 2.57 46.56 14.80
C LYS A 417 2.10 46.27 13.38
N LEU A 418 2.15 47.25 12.48
CA LEU A 418 1.81 47.11 11.06
C LEU A 418 2.77 46.18 10.32
N SER A 419 4.07 46.26 10.59
CA SER A 419 5.07 45.33 10.03
C SER A 419 4.85 43.91 10.55
N LEU A 420 4.58 43.73 11.85
CA LEU A 420 4.26 42.44 12.44
C LEU A 420 2.96 41.86 11.88
N THR A 421 1.90 42.66 11.72
CA THR A 421 0.65 42.20 11.11
C THR A 421 0.83 41.92 9.63
N LEU A 422 1.60 42.72 8.89
CA LEU A 422 1.95 42.46 7.49
C LEU A 422 2.74 41.17 7.35
N HIS A 423 3.73 40.92 8.20
CA HIS A 423 4.48 39.66 8.23
C HIS A 423 3.58 38.49 8.63
N GLN A 424 2.71 38.64 9.62
CA GLN A 424 1.75 37.63 10.03
C GLN A 424 0.79 37.28 8.89
N VAL A 425 0.18 38.28 8.25
CA VAL A 425 -0.75 38.09 7.12
C VAL A 425 -0.01 37.51 5.92
N SER A 426 1.21 37.93 5.65
CA SER A 426 2.05 37.37 4.58
C SER A 426 2.36 35.89 4.82
N VAL A 427 2.81 35.54 6.04
CA VAL A 427 3.06 34.15 6.43
C VAL A 427 1.78 33.33 6.41
N GLN A 428 0.67 33.85 6.94
CA GLN A 428 -0.64 33.19 6.87
C GLN A 428 -1.08 32.95 5.43
N ASN A 429 -0.94 33.93 4.54
CA ASN A 429 -1.26 33.78 3.12
C ASN A 429 -0.37 32.74 2.45
N GLN A 430 0.94 32.72 2.72
CA GLN A 430 1.84 31.71 2.20
C GLN A 430 1.48 30.29 2.69
N LEU A 431 1.16 30.15 3.98
CA LEU A 431 0.69 28.90 4.57
C LEU A 431 -0.65 28.46 3.97
N LEU A 432 -1.60 29.37 3.80
CA LEU A 432 -2.90 29.10 3.15
C LEU A 432 -2.75 28.72 1.68
N GLN A 433 -1.82 29.35 0.95
CA GLN A 433 -1.51 28.97 -0.43
C GLN A 433 -0.89 27.56 -0.49
N HIS A 434 0.01 27.24 0.44
CA HIS A 434 0.58 25.91 0.57
C HIS A 434 -0.49 24.87 0.92
N GLU A 435 -1.38 25.19 1.86
CA GLU A 435 -2.50 24.34 2.25
C GLU A 435 -3.47 24.12 1.10
N ASN A 436 -3.91 25.18 0.42
CA ASN A 436 -4.76 25.05 -0.76
C ASN A 436 -4.11 24.18 -1.83
N ARG A 437 -2.82 24.36 -2.12
CA ARG A 437 -2.09 23.51 -3.08
C ARG A 437 -2.11 22.04 -2.66
N GLY A 438 -1.91 21.77 -1.37
CA GLY A 438 -1.99 20.43 -0.80
C GLY A 438 -3.38 19.81 -0.90
N LEU A 439 -4.42 20.56 -0.54
CA LEU A 439 -5.82 20.17 -0.67
C LEU A 439 -6.21 19.86 -2.12
N HIS A 440 -5.74 20.66 -3.08
CA HIS A 440 -5.98 20.42 -4.51
C HIS A 440 -5.34 19.11 -4.98
N LYS A 441 -4.08 18.85 -4.59
CA LYS A 441 -3.41 17.58 -4.89
C LYS A 441 -4.15 16.42 -4.25
N ALA A 442 -4.55 16.56 -2.97
CA ALA A 442 -5.33 15.56 -2.29
C ALA A 442 -6.64 15.26 -3.06
N LEU A 443 -7.42 16.28 -3.40
CA LEU A 443 -8.65 16.11 -4.15
C LEU A 443 -8.42 15.38 -5.49
N GLN A 444 -7.32 15.65 -6.20
CA GLN A 444 -6.96 14.95 -7.44
C GLN A 444 -6.68 13.46 -7.19
N HIS A 445 -5.88 13.12 -6.18
CA HIS A 445 -5.61 11.72 -5.82
C HIS A 445 -6.88 11.00 -5.35
N GLN A 446 -7.73 11.66 -4.55
CA GLN A 446 -9.00 11.07 -4.11
C GLN A 446 -9.95 10.82 -5.30
N LYS A 447 -9.99 11.73 -6.29
CA LYS A 447 -10.72 11.52 -7.55
C LYS A 447 -10.16 10.33 -8.33
N LYS A 448 -8.82 10.13 -8.35
CA LYS A 448 -8.18 8.95 -8.95
C LYS A 448 -8.62 7.68 -8.24
N HIS A 449 -8.62 7.64 -6.91
CA HIS A 449 -9.04 6.46 -6.12
C HIS A 449 -10.51 6.11 -6.27
N LYS A 450 -11.38 7.12 -6.44
CA LYS A 450 -12.82 6.90 -6.68
C LYS A 450 -13.11 6.23 -8.03
N LYS A 451 -12.17 6.24 -8.98
CA LYS A 451 -12.28 5.48 -10.23
C LYS A 451 -12.12 3.98 -9.91
N LYS A 452 -13.24 3.27 -9.76
CA LYS A 452 -13.23 1.81 -9.67
C LYS A 452 -12.75 1.23 -11.00
N GLY A 453 -11.53 0.71 -11.04
CA GLY A 453 -11.00 -0.02 -12.19
C GLY A 453 -11.79 -1.32 -12.42
N LYS A 454 -12.12 -1.60 -13.68
CA LYS A 454 -12.68 -2.89 -14.11
C LYS A 454 -11.57 -3.95 -14.10
N ALA A 455 -11.95 -5.23 -13.97
CA ALA A 455 -11.02 -6.33 -14.14
C ALA A 455 -10.59 -6.40 -15.61
N LEU A 456 -9.28 -6.30 -15.87
CA LEU A 456 -8.75 -6.34 -17.21
C LEU A 456 -8.90 -7.75 -17.80
N ASP A 457 -9.54 -7.83 -18.95
CA ASP A 457 -9.65 -9.05 -19.76
C ASP A 457 -8.33 -9.31 -20.49
N LEU A 458 -7.45 -10.03 -19.80
CA LEU A 458 -6.12 -10.39 -20.25
C LEU A 458 -6.16 -11.82 -20.81
N GLN A 459 -6.56 -11.94 -22.09
CA GLN A 459 -6.68 -13.23 -22.77
C GLN A 459 -5.35 -14.01 -22.81
N GLN A 460 -5.40 -15.27 -22.37
CA GLN A 460 -4.31 -16.26 -22.48
C GLN A 460 -4.16 -16.73 -23.94
N ARG A 461 -2.93 -16.84 -24.44
CA ARG A 461 -2.67 -17.56 -25.70
C ARG A 461 -2.79 -19.06 -25.44
N GLN A 462 -3.40 -19.79 -26.38
CA GLN A 462 -3.46 -21.26 -26.37
C GLN A 462 -2.07 -21.94 -26.33
N GLU A 463 -1.01 -21.20 -26.72
CA GLU A 463 0.38 -21.69 -26.74
C GLU A 463 1.03 -21.83 -25.34
N TYR A 464 0.39 -21.39 -24.24
CA TYR A 464 1.02 -21.36 -22.92
C TYR A 464 0.37 -22.35 -21.95
N HIS A 465 1.16 -23.28 -21.42
CA HIS A 465 0.68 -24.46 -20.68
C HIS A 465 0.79 -24.31 -19.15
N GLY A 466 1.43 -23.23 -18.66
CA GLY A 466 1.55 -22.91 -17.23
C GLY A 466 0.41 -22.04 -16.70
N GLY A 467 0.07 -22.16 -15.42
CA GLY A 467 -1.09 -21.48 -14.82
C GLY A 467 -0.98 -19.95 -14.68
N ALA A 468 0.22 -19.36 -14.77
CA ALA A 468 0.46 -17.92 -14.55
C ALA A 468 1.04 -17.21 -15.78
N ILE A 469 0.76 -15.91 -15.94
CA ILE A 469 1.19 -15.10 -17.09
C ILE A 469 1.70 -13.73 -16.64
N PHE A 470 2.80 -13.29 -17.26
CA PHE A 470 3.35 -11.94 -17.11
C PHE A 470 2.94 -11.04 -18.27
N TRP A 471 2.27 -9.94 -17.95
CA TRP A 471 1.76 -9.00 -18.93
C TRP A 471 2.76 -7.88 -19.17
N SER A 472 3.25 -7.78 -20.41
CA SER A 472 4.04 -6.64 -20.86
C SER A 472 3.18 -5.37 -20.99
N PRO A 473 3.79 -4.17 -21.03
CA PRO A 473 3.05 -2.92 -21.16
C PRO A 473 2.19 -2.88 -22.45
N ARG A 474 2.69 -3.47 -23.54
CA ARG A 474 1.94 -3.61 -24.80
C ARG A 474 0.64 -4.40 -24.60
N LYS A 475 0.69 -5.49 -23.84
CA LYS A 475 -0.49 -6.31 -23.55
C LYS A 475 -1.49 -5.59 -22.65
N VAL A 476 -0.99 -4.88 -21.63
CA VAL A 476 -1.85 -4.02 -20.79
C VAL A 476 -2.56 -2.97 -21.65
N ARG A 477 -1.87 -2.34 -22.62
CA ARG A 477 -2.48 -1.39 -23.55
C ARG A 477 -3.51 -2.03 -24.47
N GLU A 478 -3.24 -3.22 -25.01
CA GLU A 478 -4.20 -3.97 -25.85
C GLU A 478 -5.48 -4.28 -25.07
N ALA A 479 -5.38 -4.73 -23.81
CA ALA A 479 -6.53 -5.00 -22.96
C ALA A 479 -7.35 -3.73 -22.66
N ARG A 480 -6.69 -2.60 -22.40
CA ARG A 480 -7.36 -1.29 -22.23
C ARG A 480 -8.09 -0.84 -23.49
N ALA A 481 -7.49 -1.01 -24.66
CA ALA A 481 -8.13 -0.64 -25.93
C ALA A 481 -9.43 -1.43 -26.12
N ARG A 482 -9.44 -2.72 -25.79
CA ARG A 482 -10.64 -3.57 -25.84
C ARG A 482 -11.70 -3.15 -24.82
N GLU A 483 -11.30 -2.78 -23.60
CA GLU A 483 -12.25 -2.23 -22.61
C GLU A 483 -12.88 -0.92 -23.11
N LYS A 484 -12.10 -0.05 -23.74
CA LYS A 484 -12.61 1.20 -24.28
C LYS A 484 -13.65 0.95 -25.37
N VAL A 485 -13.35 0.06 -26.32
CA VAL A 485 -14.30 -0.33 -27.38
C VAL A 485 -15.58 -0.90 -26.76
N ARG A 486 -15.48 -1.84 -25.81
CA ARG A 486 -16.67 -2.38 -25.13
C ARG A 486 -17.48 -1.31 -24.39
N ALA A 487 -16.82 -0.33 -23.76
CA ALA A 487 -17.51 0.76 -23.09
C ALA A 487 -18.22 1.70 -24.08
N ASP A 488 -17.60 1.96 -25.23
CA ASP A 488 -18.19 2.76 -26.31
C ASP A 488 -19.41 2.00 -26.90
N ASP A 489 -19.30 0.69 -27.14
CA ASP A 489 -20.40 -0.17 -27.60
C ASP A 489 -21.57 -0.23 -26.59
N GLU A 490 -21.27 -0.40 -25.29
CA GLU A 490 -22.28 -0.38 -24.22
C GLU A 490 -23.01 0.97 -24.14
N MET A 491 -22.28 2.07 -24.33
CA MET A 491 -22.86 3.42 -24.36
C MET A 491 -23.73 3.63 -25.59
N GLU A 492 -23.30 3.15 -26.75
CA GLU A 492 -24.07 3.20 -27.97
C GLU A 492 -25.35 2.36 -27.85
N GLU A 493 -25.28 1.15 -27.29
CA GLU A 493 -26.46 0.31 -27.07
C GLU A 493 -27.47 0.97 -26.12
N LYS A 494 -26.99 1.63 -25.05
CA LYS A 494 -27.85 2.41 -24.14
C LYS A 494 -28.50 3.59 -24.85
N LEU A 495 -27.74 4.31 -25.68
CA LEU A 495 -28.26 5.42 -26.48
C LEU A 495 -29.32 4.93 -27.48
N GLN A 496 -29.07 3.80 -28.14
CA GLN A 496 -30.04 3.18 -29.03
C GLN A 496 -31.32 2.75 -28.28
N LYS A 497 -31.19 2.16 -27.08
CA LYS A 497 -32.34 1.83 -26.23
C LYS A 497 -33.13 3.07 -25.82
N ALA A 498 -32.46 4.18 -25.47
CA ALA A 498 -33.10 5.45 -25.14
C ALA A 498 -33.86 6.03 -26.35
N ARG A 499 -33.23 6.08 -27.53
CA ARG A 499 -33.86 6.52 -28.79
C ARG A 499 -35.05 5.64 -29.18
N ARG A 500 -34.96 4.32 -28.97
CA ARG A 500 -36.09 3.38 -29.18
C ARG A 500 -37.24 3.65 -28.21
N LYS A 501 -36.95 4.09 -26.98
CA LYS A 501 -37.99 4.47 -26.02
C LYS A 501 -38.67 5.78 -26.42
N GLU A 502 -37.88 6.81 -26.76
CA GLU A 502 -38.41 8.11 -27.22
C GLU A 502 -39.27 7.97 -28.49
N SER A 503 -38.79 7.21 -29.49
CA SER A 503 -39.59 6.95 -30.70
C SER A 503 -40.89 6.21 -30.43
N ARG A 504 -40.90 5.26 -29.47
CA ARG A 504 -42.13 4.58 -29.04
C ARG A 504 -43.10 5.53 -28.32
N GLU A 505 -42.60 6.47 -27.52
CA GLU A 505 -43.42 7.47 -26.85
C GLU A 505 -43.99 8.49 -27.85
N ALA A 506 -43.16 8.99 -28.77
CA ALA A 506 -43.61 9.87 -29.86
C ALA A 506 -44.68 9.19 -30.74
N ALA A 507 -44.51 7.91 -31.07
CA ALA A 507 -45.51 7.15 -31.84
C ALA A 507 -46.84 6.99 -31.07
N LYS A 508 -46.83 6.92 -29.74
CA LYS A 508 -48.06 6.89 -28.93
C LYS A 508 -48.77 8.23 -28.96
N VAL A 509 -48.03 9.33 -28.81
CA VAL A 509 -48.57 10.70 -28.88
C VAL A 509 -49.17 10.95 -30.26
N GLN A 510 -48.44 10.58 -31.32
CA GLN A 510 -48.94 10.73 -32.70
C GLN A 510 -50.24 9.97 -32.93
N ARG A 511 -50.34 8.73 -32.44
CA ARG A 511 -51.58 7.94 -32.52
C ARG A 511 -52.73 8.56 -31.72
N GLN A 512 -52.45 9.21 -30.59
CA GLN A 512 -53.48 9.93 -29.82
C GLN A 512 -53.99 11.15 -30.59
N ILE A 513 -53.10 11.96 -31.15
CA ILE A 513 -53.46 13.11 -32.00
C ILE A 513 -54.31 12.63 -33.18
N GLU A 514 -53.87 11.58 -33.88
CA GLU A 514 -54.59 11.05 -35.04
C GLU A 514 -55.99 10.51 -34.68
N LEU A 515 -56.14 9.91 -33.48
CA LEU A 515 -57.44 9.49 -32.96
C LEU A 515 -58.34 10.67 -32.59
N GLU A 516 -57.78 11.73 -32.02
CA GLU A 516 -58.51 12.97 -31.69
C GLU A 516 -58.96 13.71 -32.95
N ASP A 517 -58.08 13.87 -33.93
CA ASP A 517 -58.41 14.47 -35.23
C ASP A 517 -59.54 13.70 -35.91
N ARG A 518 -59.48 12.36 -35.90
CA ARG A 518 -60.54 11.53 -36.49
C ARG A 518 -61.86 11.63 -35.72
N ARG A 519 -61.84 11.91 -34.42
CA ARG A 519 -63.05 12.19 -33.62
C ARG A 519 -63.61 13.57 -33.96
N ALA A 520 -62.76 14.59 -34.02
CA ALA A 520 -63.15 15.95 -34.39
C ALA A 520 -63.74 16.00 -35.81
N GLU A 521 -63.16 15.28 -36.76
CA GLU A 521 -63.69 15.18 -38.13
C GLU A 521 -65.07 14.50 -38.18
N ARG A 522 -65.26 13.42 -37.40
CA ARG A 522 -66.58 12.77 -37.27
C ARG A 522 -67.62 13.70 -36.66
N GLU A 523 -67.27 14.51 -35.66
CA GLU A 523 -68.18 15.50 -35.10
C GLU A 523 -68.52 16.60 -36.11
N ARG A 524 -67.53 17.13 -36.83
CA ARG A 524 -67.78 18.11 -37.91
C ARG A 524 -68.74 17.55 -38.95
N LEU A 525 -68.55 16.31 -39.39
CA LEU A 525 -69.45 15.64 -40.33
C LEU A 525 -70.86 15.44 -39.77
N LYS A 526 -71.00 15.16 -38.47
CA LYS A 526 -72.31 15.09 -37.81
C LYS A 526 -73.01 16.44 -37.81
N VAL A 527 -72.31 17.51 -37.44
CA VAL A 527 -72.86 18.88 -37.43
C VAL A 527 -73.30 19.29 -38.85
N VAL A 528 -72.52 18.97 -39.88
CA VAL A 528 -72.90 19.23 -41.28
C VAL A 528 -74.16 18.45 -41.65
N ARG A 529 -74.23 17.15 -41.33
CA ARG A 529 -75.43 16.33 -41.61
C ARG A 529 -76.67 16.81 -40.86
N GLU A 530 -76.52 17.30 -39.63
CA GLU A 530 -77.62 17.87 -38.86
C GLU A 530 -78.09 19.20 -39.45
N LYS A 531 -77.17 20.07 -39.89
CA LYS A 531 -77.52 21.29 -40.62
C LYS A 531 -78.25 20.99 -41.93
N GLU A 532 -77.77 20.04 -42.73
CA GLU A 532 -78.46 19.62 -43.96
C GLU A 532 -79.86 19.05 -43.69
N LYS A 533 -80.02 18.26 -42.61
CA LYS A 533 -81.34 17.74 -42.21
C LYS A 533 -82.27 18.86 -41.76
N ALA A 534 -81.78 19.80 -40.96
CA ALA A 534 -82.54 20.95 -40.49
C ALA A 534 -82.96 21.86 -41.67
N GLU A 535 -82.07 22.06 -42.64
CA GLU A 535 -82.34 22.84 -43.85
C GLU A 535 -83.39 22.14 -44.74
N LYS A 536 -83.26 20.84 -44.98
CA LYS A 536 -84.29 20.04 -45.68
C LYS A 536 -85.63 20.05 -44.96
N GLN A 537 -85.63 20.05 -43.63
CA GLN A 537 -86.84 20.11 -42.84
C GLN A 537 -87.49 21.49 -42.91
N ALA A 538 -86.70 22.57 -42.81
CA ALA A 538 -87.16 23.94 -43.00
C ALA A 538 -87.69 24.17 -44.42
N GLU A 539 -87.05 23.59 -45.43
CA GLU A 539 -87.53 23.65 -46.82
C GLU A 539 -88.87 22.93 -46.99
N ARG A 540 -89.02 21.73 -46.43
CA ARG A 540 -90.31 21.00 -46.40
C ARG A 540 -91.39 21.77 -45.68
N GLU A 541 -91.06 22.44 -44.57
CA GLU A 541 -92.01 23.29 -43.84
C GLU A 541 -92.41 24.52 -44.64
N ARG A 542 -91.46 25.18 -45.33
CA ARG A 542 -91.76 26.28 -46.26
C ARG A 542 -92.67 25.83 -47.41
N GLN A 543 -92.40 24.67 -48.03
CA GLN A 543 -93.26 24.11 -49.08
C GLN A 543 -94.65 23.76 -48.54
N LYS A 544 -94.74 23.24 -47.31
CA LYS A 544 -96.03 22.95 -46.65
C LYS A 544 -96.80 24.24 -46.35
N GLN A 545 -96.12 25.31 -45.91
CA GLN A 545 -96.72 26.62 -45.68
C GLN A 545 -97.19 27.24 -47.00
N GLN A 546 -96.42 27.16 -48.08
CA GLN A 546 -96.83 27.59 -49.42
C GLN A 546 -98.07 26.82 -49.89
N ARG A 547 -98.06 25.48 -49.82
CA ARG A 547 -99.23 24.66 -50.18
C ARG A 547 -100.46 24.96 -49.32
N ASN A 548 -100.27 25.26 -48.04
CA ASN A 548 -101.36 25.64 -47.15
C ASN A 548 -101.89 27.04 -47.46
N ALA A 549 -101.03 27.99 -47.84
CA ALA A 549 -101.41 29.32 -48.31
C ALA A 549 -102.18 29.23 -49.64
N GLU A 550 -101.70 28.43 -50.60
CA GLU A 550 -102.40 28.13 -51.85
C GLU A 550 -103.77 27.48 -51.62
N LYS A 551 -103.85 26.52 -50.68
CA LYS A 551 -105.12 25.89 -50.28
C LYS A 551 -106.06 26.86 -49.57
N ALA A 552 -105.55 27.78 -48.75
CA ALA A 552 -106.35 28.82 -48.10
C ALA A 552 -106.90 29.84 -49.13
N ILE A 553 -106.12 30.13 -50.18
CA ILE A 553 -106.56 30.93 -51.34
C ILE A 553 -107.62 30.17 -52.17
N GLN A 554 -107.49 28.84 -52.32
CA GLN A 554 -108.52 28.02 -52.98
C GLN A 554 -109.81 27.84 -52.15
N LEU A 555 -109.70 27.75 -50.82
CA LEU A 555 -110.87 27.60 -49.93
C LEU A 555 -111.71 28.88 -49.82
N SER A 556 -111.13 30.06 -50.03
CA SER A 556 -111.91 31.31 -50.11
C SER A 556 -112.71 31.43 -51.42
N GLN A 557 -112.38 30.65 -52.46
CA GLN A 557 -113.08 30.63 -53.75
C GLN A 557 -114.21 29.60 -53.87
N ARG A 558 -114.37 28.67 -52.91
CA ARG A 558 -115.44 27.65 -52.95
C ARG A 558 -116.39 27.80 -51.77
N GLY A 559 -117.35 28.71 -51.94
CA GLY A 559 -118.55 28.76 -51.11
C GLY A 559 -119.52 27.60 -51.40
N LYS A 560 -120.35 27.33 -50.37
CA LYS A 560 -121.74 26.82 -50.41
C LYS A 560 -121.98 25.33 -50.79
N ARG A 561 -122.56 24.62 -49.79
CA ARG A 561 -123.63 23.56 -49.81
C ARG A 561 -123.28 22.13 -49.30
N LYS A 562 -123.94 21.81 -48.16
CA LYS A 562 -124.77 20.66 -47.72
C LYS A 562 -124.36 19.18 -47.96
N ALA A 563 -124.28 18.44 -46.83
CA ALA A 563 -124.94 17.17 -46.40
C ALA A 563 -125.22 16.07 -47.47
N SER A 564 -125.07 14.74 -47.26
CA SER A 564 -125.43 13.89 -46.10
C SER A 564 -125.05 12.38 -46.31
N GLN A 565 -125.02 11.61 -45.19
CA GLN A 565 -125.21 10.13 -44.98
C GLN A 565 -124.08 9.15 -45.40
N ALA A 566 -123.45 8.34 -44.50
CA ALA A 566 -123.85 7.20 -43.62
C ALA A 566 -123.83 5.84 -44.41
N VAL A 567 -123.30 4.66 -43.99
CA VAL A 567 -123.29 3.87 -42.73
C VAL A 567 -122.27 2.69 -42.85
N SER A 568 -121.71 2.20 -41.71
CA SER A 568 -121.35 0.78 -41.37
C SER A 568 -120.16 0.06 -42.05
N SER A 569 -119.38 -0.85 -41.43
CA SER A 569 -119.18 -1.34 -40.05
C SER A 569 -118.01 -2.38 -40.04
N LYS A 570 -117.44 -2.63 -38.84
CA LYS A 570 -116.68 -3.84 -38.40
C LYS A 570 -115.31 -4.09 -39.06
N GLU A 571 -114.24 -4.55 -38.39
CA GLU A 571 -114.19 -5.40 -37.20
C GLU A 571 -112.82 -5.35 -36.45
N LYS A 572 -112.86 -5.76 -35.18
CA LYS A 572 -111.77 -5.88 -34.20
C LYS A 572 -110.89 -7.11 -34.44
N ARG A 573 -109.62 -7.01 -34.04
CA ARG A 573 -108.88 -8.00 -33.19
C ARG A 573 -107.52 -7.39 -32.78
N GLN A 574 -107.29 -6.98 -31.52
CA GLN A 574 -106.87 -7.76 -30.33
C GLN A 574 -105.69 -8.73 -30.60
N LYS A 575 -104.68 -8.93 -29.74
CA LYS A 575 -104.19 -8.38 -28.45
C LYS A 575 -102.91 -9.18 -28.11
N ARG A 576 -102.17 -8.70 -27.10
CA ARG A 576 -101.22 -9.38 -26.19
C ARG A 576 -99.74 -9.20 -26.52
N SER A 577 -98.82 -9.10 -25.57
CA SER A 577 -98.77 -8.66 -24.15
C SER A 577 -97.39 -9.08 -23.66
N GLY A 578 -96.72 -8.27 -22.85
CA GLY A 578 -95.52 -8.69 -22.15
C GLY A 578 -94.71 -7.52 -21.60
N SER A 579 -95.27 -6.84 -20.61
CA SER A 579 -94.47 -6.32 -19.49
C SER A 579 -93.94 -7.53 -18.69
N ASP A 580 -92.93 -7.50 -17.82
CA ASP A 580 -92.52 -6.48 -16.86
C ASP A 580 -91.19 -6.94 -16.22
N ALA A 581 -90.52 -5.97 -15.60
CA ALA A 581 -89.78 -6.08 -14.33
C ALA A 581 -88.56 -7.02 -14.23
N ALA A 582 -87.62 -6.83 -13.32
CA ALA A 582 -87.11 -5.73 -12.49
C ALA A 582 -86.03 -6.38 -11.61
N ALA A 583 -85.06 -5.57 -11.18
CA ALA A 583 -84.21 -5.78 -10.01
C ALA A 583 -83.28 -7.02 -10.02
N GLY A 584 -82.05 -6.97 -9.52
CA GLY A 584 -81.32 -5.93 -8.83
C GLY A 584 -80.04 -6.54 -8.23
N GLN A 585 -79.06 -5.68 -7.98
CA GLN A 585 -77.95 -5.84 -7.01
C GLN A 585 -77.00 -7.05 -7.19
N ALA A 586 -75.77 -7.08 -6.69
CA ALA A 586 -74.73 -6.10 -6.37
C ALA A 586 -73.49 -6.97 -5.99
N VAL A 587 -72.30 -6.40 -6.16
CA VAL A 587 -71.02 -6.74 -5.47
C VAL A 587 -70.36 -8.11 -5.75
N ALA A 588 -69.17 -8.11 -6.37
CA ALA A 588 -67.90 -8.43 -5.69
C ALA A 588 -66.67 -8.43 -6.63
N ARG A 589 -65.53 -8.19 -5.97
CA ARG A 589 -64.14 -7.90 -6.41
C ARG A 589 -63.45 -8.91 -7.36
N SER A 590 -62.41 -8.38 -8.02
CA SER A 590 -61.23 -8.92 -8.74
C SER A 590 -60.57 -10.20 -8.14
N PRO A 591 -59.54 -10.89 -8.74
CA PRO A 591 -58.56 -10.44 -9.75
C PRO A 591 -58.09 -11.49 -10.83
N SER A 592 -57.09 -11.05 -11.61
CA SER A 592 -56.30 -11.62 -12.73
C SER A 592 -55.85 -13.11 -12.69
N PRO A 593 -55.38 -13.65 -13.84
CA PRO A 593 -54.02 -14.26 -13.92
C PRO A 593 -53.20 -13.87 -15.18
N PRO A 594 -51.89 -14.26 -15.26
CA PRO A 594 -50.81 -13.49 -15.91
C PRO A 594 -50.33 -14.08 -17.26
N PRO A 595 -49.23 -13.58 -17.89
CA PRO A 595 -48.92 -13.72 -19.31
C PRO A 595 -48.06 -14.95 -19.64
N LYS A 596 -47.89 -15.22 -20.94
CA LYS A 596 -46.77 -15.98 -21.50
C LYS A 596 -45.72 -15.05 -22.08
#